data_AF-Q8KY69-F1
#
_entry.id   AF-Q8KY69-F1
#
_cell.length_a   1.000
_cell.length_b   1.000
_cell.length_c   1.000
_cell.angle_alpha   90.00
_cell.angle_beta   90.00
_cell.angle_gamma   90.00
#
_symmetry.space_group_name_H-M   'P 1'
#
loop_
_entity.id
_entity.type
_entity.pdbx_description
1 polymer ?
#
loop_
_entity_poly.entity_id
_entity_poly.type
_entity_poly.pdbx_seq_one_letter_code
_entity_poly.pdbx_strand_id
1 'polypeptide(L)'
;FAGLRPTFDTRLMRLEDVMKEGRYEVRAELPGVDPDKDVDIMVRDGQLTIKAERTEQKDFDGRSEFAYGSFVRTVSLPVGADEDDV
;
A
#
# COMPACT_ATOMS: atom_id res chain seq x y z
N PHE A 1 10.30 -9.46 25.38
CA PHE A 1 9.14 -8.57 25.13
C PHE A 1 8.37 -9.13 23.95
N ALA A 2 7.21 -9.73 24.22
CA ALA A 2 6.35 -10.31 23.19
C ALA A 2 5.63 -9.18 22.46
N GLY A 3 6.11 -8.83 21.26
CA GLY A 3 5.37 -7.93 20.38
C GLY A 3 4.09 -8.64 19.95
N LEU A 4 2.94 -8.09 20.38
CA LEU A 4 1.63 -8.45 19.86
C LEU A 4 1.70 -8.41 18.33
N ARG A 5 1.59 -9.57 17.68
CA ARG A 5 1.27 -9.63 16.26
C ARG A 5 -0.17 -9.13 16.15
N PRO A 6 -0.44 -7.96 15.52
CA PRO A 6 -1.80 -7.52 15.37
C PRO A 6 -2.53 -8.52 14.47
N THR A 7 -3.76 -8.87 14.84
CA THR A 7 -4.62 -9.89 14.22
C THR A 7 -5.15 -9.50 12.82
N PHE A 8 -4.41 -8.72 12.04
CA PHE A 8 -4.82 -8.19 10.72
C PHE A 8 -4.05 -8.80 9.54
N ASP A 9 -3.48 -9.99 9.71
CA ASP A 9 -2.59 -10.62 8.72
C ASP A 9 -3.32 -11.36 7.58
N THR A 10 -4.40 -10.77 7.05
CA THR A 10 -5.08 -11.25 5.83
C THR A 10 -5.29 -10.16 4.77
N ARG A 11 -4.88 -8.90 5.02
CA ARG A 11 -5.03 -7.77 4.08
C ARG A 11 -3.71 -7.06 3.81
N LEU A 12 -2.63 -7.81 3.63
CA LEU A 12 -1.35 -7.21 3.30
C LEU A 12 -1.35 -6.74 1.83
N MET A 13 -1.24 -5.43 1.64
CA MET A 13 -0.80 -4.85 0.37
C MET A 13 0.62 -5.35 0.10
N ARG A 14 0.78 -6.13 -0.97
CA ARG A 14 2.09 -6.61 -1.40
C ARG A 14 2.82 -5.49 -2.11
N LEU A 15 4.10 -5.35 -1.81
CA LEU A 15 4.96 -4.40 -2.48
C LEU A 15 6.37 -4.93 -2.65
N GLU A 16 7.08 -4.37 -3.61
CA GLU A 16 8.53 -4.44 -3.77
C GLU A 16 9.10 -3.02 -3.82
N ASP A 17 10.33 -2.87 -3.36
CA ASP A 17 11.06 -1.61 -3.41
C ASP A 17 12.50 -1.82 -3.90
N VAL A 18 13.04 -0.84 -4.62
CA VAL A 18 14.38 -0.91 -5.20
C VAL A 18 15.00 0.47 -5.34
N MET A 19 16.32 0.55 -5.15
CA MET A 19 17.10 1.71 -5.57
C MET A 19 17.57 1.53 -7.02
N LYS A 20 17.16 2.44 -7.91
CA LYS A 20 17.53 2.40 -9.33
C LYS A 20 17.89 3.80 -9.81
N GLU A 21 19.09 3.95 -10.38
CA GLU A 21 19.55 5.21 -11.01
C GLU A 21 19.41 6.45 -10.10
N GLY A 22 19.61 6.27 -8.79
CA GLY A 22 19.48 7.33 -7.80
C GLY A 22 18.04 7.65 -7.37
N ARG A 23 17.04 6.92 -7.87
CA ARG A 23 15.64 6.99 -7.41
C ARG A 23 15.27 5.78 -6.57
N TYR A 24 14.42 6.02 -5.57
CA TYR A 24 13.77 4.98 -4.81
C TYR A 24 12.43 4.66 -5.47
N GLU A 25 12.29 3.46 -6.01
CA GLU A 25 11.05 2.99 -6.65
C GLU A 25 10.32 2.04 -5.70
N VAL A 26 9.02 2.28 -5.48
CA VAL A 26 8.13 1.37 -4.76
C VAL A 26 7.00 0.94 -5.69
N ARG A 27 6.70 -0.35 -5.73
CA ARG A 27 5.63 -0.93 -6.56
C ARG A 27 4.70 -1.75 -5.68
N ALA A 28 3.43 -1.42 -5.71
CA ALA A 28 2.39 -2.11 -4.94
C ALA A 28 1.38 -2.82 -5.84
N GLU A 29 1.01 -4.04 -5.48
CA GLU A 29 -0.07 -4.76 -6.16
C GLU A 29 -1.44 -4.31 -5.63
N LEU A 30 -2.19 -3.56 -6.44
CA LEU A 30 -3.53 -3.04 -6.09
C LEU A 30 -4.57 -3.37 -7.19
N PRO A 31 -4.84 -4.65 -7.47
CA PRO A 31 -5.76 -5.03 -8.54
C PRO A 31 -7.21 -4.62 -8.22
N GLY A 32 -7.87 -4.00 -9.20
CA GLY A 32 -9.28 -3.59 -9.08
C GLY A 32 -9.52 -2.37 -8.20
N VAL A 33 -8.50 -1.53 -8.02
CA VAL A 33 -8.55 -0.21 -7.36
C VAL A 33 -8.38 0.86 -8.44
N ASP A 34 -9.18 1.92 -8.41
CA ASP A 34 -8.99 3.08 -9.29
C ASP A 34 -7.86 3.96 -8.72
N PRO A 35 -6.73 4.14 -9.44
CA PRO A 35 -5.59 4.88 -8.90
C PRO A 35 -5.88 6.36 -8.63
N ASP A 36 -6.81 6.97 -9.37
CA ASP A 36 -7.09 8.40 -9.25
C ASP A 36 -8.11 8.71 -8.14
N LYS A 37 -8.91 7.72 -7.74
CA LYS A 37 -10.02 7.91 -6.79
C LYS A 37 -9.82 7.17 -5.47
N ASP A 38 -9.24 5.98 -5.54
CA ASP A 38 -9.25 5.02 -4.45
C ASP A 38 -7.85 4.78 -3.88
N VAL A 39 -6.83 5.53 -4.33
CA VAL A 39 -5.45 5.49 -3.80
C VAL A 39 -5.05 6.86 -3.26
N ASP A 40 -4.48 6.86 -2.06
CA ASP A 40 -3.90 8.03 -1.40
C ASP A 40 -2.44 7.75 -1.06
N ILE A 41 -1.55 8.65 -1.49
CA ILE A 41 -0.11 8.56 -1.27
C ILE A 41 0.30 9.74 -0.41
N MET A 42 0.96 9.45 0.72
CA MET A 42 1.46 10.46 1.63
C MET A 42 2.94 10.21 1.90
N VAL A 43 3.75 11.25 1.68
CA VAL A 43 5.14 11.29 2.11
C VAL A 43 5.27 12.27 3.26
N ARG A 44 5.78 11.77 4.39
CA ARG A 44 5.97 12.58 5.58
C ARG A 44 6.92 11.89 6.55
N ASP A 45 7.78 12.66 7.20
CA ASP A 45 8.62 12.20 8.31
C ASP A 45 9.48 10.98 7.92
N GLY A 46 10.08 11.03 6.72
CA GLY A 46 10.92 9.99 6.13
C GLY A 46 10.17 8.71 5.77
N GLN A 47 8.85 8.77 5.57
CA GLN A 47 8.02 7.61 5.29
C GLN A 47 7.09 7.85 4.11
N LEU A 48 7.00 6.84 3.23
CA LEU A 48 5.99 6.75 2.19
C LEU A 48 4.86 5.85 2.70
N THR A 49 3.65 6.38 2.76
CA THR A 49 2.44 5.65 3.11
C THR A 49 1.52 5.57 1.90
N ILE A 50 1.14 4.34 1.53
CA ILE A 50 0.18 4.03 0.48
C ILE A 50 -1.09 3.54 1.16
N LYS A 51 -2.20 4.22 0.90
CA LYS A 51 -3.54 3.79 1.30
C LYS A 51 -4.34 3.49 0.05
N ALA A 52 -5.15 2.44 0.10
CA ALA A 52 -6.05 2.10 -0.98
C ALA A 52 -7.36 1.54 -0.45
N GLU A 53 -8.45 1.76 -1.18
CA GLU A 53 -9.76 1.16 -0.90
C GLU A 53 -10.19 0.27 -2.08
N ARG A 54 -10.58 -0.97 -1.80
CA ARG A 54 -11.16 -1.84 -2.83
C ARG A 54 -12.61 -2.17 -2.48
N THR A 55 -13.53 -1.68 -3.29
CA THR A 55 -14.96 -1.90 -3.09
C THR A 55 -15.37 -3.30 -3.58
N GLU A 56 -16.21 -3.98 -2.80
CA GLU A 56 -16.84 -5.25 -3.18
C GLU A 56 -17.95 -5.01 -4.22
N GLN A 57 -18.05 -5.88 -5.23
CA GLN A 57 -19.14 -5.85 -6.20
C GLN A 57 -20.39 -6.49 -5.59
N LYS A 58 -21.45 -5.69 -5.39
CA LYS A 58 -22.68 -6.12 -4.72
C LYS A 58 -23.47 -7.20 -5.45
N ASP A 59 -23.27 -7.34 -6.77
CA ASP A 59 -24.00 -8.29 -7.62
C ASP A 59 -23.17 -9.54 -7.95
N PHE A 60 -22.10 -9.81 -7.21
CA PHE A 60 -21.25 -10.97 -7.42
C PHE A 60 -21.87 -12.23 -6.78
N ASP A 61 -22.41 -13.13 -7.61
CA ASP A 61 -23.03 -14.39 -7.19
C ASP A 61 -22.04 -15.57 -7.27
N GLY A 62 -20.94 -15.49 -6.52
CA GLY A 62 -19.88 -16.48 -6.54
C GLY A 62 -19.04 -16.50 -5.26
N ARG A 63 -17.95 -17.29 -5.27
CA ARG A 63 -16.96 -17.28 -4.19
C ARG A 63 -15.79 -16.37 -4.57
N SER A 64 -15.43 -15.43 -3.70
CA SER A 64 -14.27 -14.56 -3.84
C SER A 64 -13.23 -14.89 -2.78
N GLU A 65 -11.96 -14.90 -3.18
CA GLU A 65 -10.80 -14.94 -2.26
C GLU A 65 -10.08 -13.59 -2.21
N PHE A 66 -10.64 -12.58 -2.87
CA PHE A 66 -10.12 -11.24 -2.84
C PHE A 66 -10.37 -10.59 -1.49
N ALA A 67 -9.36 -9.88 -0.99
CA ALA A 67 -9.55 -8.94 0.09
C ALA A 67 -10.25 -7.69 -0.46
N TYR A 68 -11.26 -7.21 0.27
CA TYR A 68 -11.95 -5.94 0.04
C TYR A 68 -11.81 -5.02 1.27
N GLY A 69 -12.13 -3.75 1.08
CA GLY A 69 -12.01 -2.70 2.09
C GLY A 69 -10.68 -1.94 2.00
N SER A 70 -10.25 -1.39 3.14
CA SER A 70 -9.04 -0.56 3.23
C SER A 70 -7.76 -1.38 3.34
N PHE A 71 -6.75 -0.93 2.60
CA PHE A 71 -5.37 -1.40 2.62
C PHE A 71 -4.46 -0.23 3.00
N VAL A 72 -3.52 -0.45 3.91
CA VAL A 72 -2.52 0.55 4.28
C VAL A 72 -1.16 -0.11 4.36
N ARG A 73 -0.17 0.51 3.73
CA ARG A 73 1.23 0.11 3.86
C ARG A 73 2.12 1.32 3.98
N THR A 74 3.10 1.21 4.86
CA THR A 74 4.10 2.25 5.08
C THR A 74 5.47 1.64 4.91
N VAL A 75 6.33 2.34 4.18
CA VAL A 75 7.75 2.00 3.98
C VAL A 75 8.60 3.20 4.37
N SER A 76 9.77 2.94 4.92
CA SER A 76 10.75 3.97 5.26
C SER A 76 11.49 4.39 4.00
N LEU A 77 11.59 5.70 3.78
CA LEU A 77 12.37 6.24 2.70
C LEU A 77 13.87 6.10 2.99
N PRO A 78 14.71 5.98 1.95
CA PRO A 78 16.15 6.08 2.10
C PRO A 78 16.57 7.41 2.72
N VAL A 79 17.70 7.39 3.44
CA VAL A 79 18.26 8.61 4.04
C VAL A 79 18.58 9.62 2.94
N GLY A 80 18.09 10.85 3.11
CA GLY A 80 18.32 11.94 2.17
C GLY A 80 17.41 11.93 0.94
N ALA A 81 16.36 11.08 0.92
CA ALA A 81 15.28 11.24 -0.04
C ALA A 81 14.65 12.64 0.09
N ASP A 82 14.35 13.26 -1.05
CA ASP A 82 13.62 14.50 -1.11
C ASP A 82 12.12 14.18 -1.03
N GLU A 83 11.45 14.65 0.03
CA GLU A 83 10.03 14.39 0.25
C GLU A 83 9.13 15.23 -0.67
N ASP A 84 9.66 16.30 -1.27
CA ASP A 84 8.93 17.19 -2.16
C ASP A 84 9.07 16.78 -3.65
N ASP A 85 9.94 15.81 -3.97
CA ASP A 85 10.20 15.27 -5.32
C ASP A 85 9.78 13.79 -5.43
N VAL A 86 8.46 13.56 -5.46
CA VAL A 86 7.80 12.23 -5.45
C VAL A 86 6.98 12.01 -6.72
#